data_AF-A0A961V754-F1
#
_entry.id   AF-A0A961V754-F1
#
_cell.length_a   1.000
_cell.length_b   1.000
_cell.length_c   1.000
_cell.angle_alpha   90.00
_cell.angle_beta   90.00
_cell.angle_gamma   90.00
#
_symmetry.space_group_name_H-M   'P 1'
#
loop_
_entity.id
_entity.type
_entity.pdbx_description
1 polymer ?
#
loop_
_entity_poly.entity_id
_entity_poly.type
_entity_poly.pdbx_seq_one_letter_code
_entity_poly.pdbx_strand_id
1 'polypeptide(L)' 'RNCLSNWYLEAAEATGVPLTKDESREAVYGMPYDEWKQKYQNEASADQKAAFAKSHPGH' A
#
# COMPACT_ATOMS: atom_id res chain seq x y z
N ARG A 1 -0.74 -5.29 2.50
CA ARG A 1 0.10 -4.24 3.12
C ARG A 1 -0.48 -2.86 2.82
N ASN A 2 -0.55 -2.41 1.56
CA ASN A 2 -1.22 -1.14 1.21
C ASN A 2 -2.65 -0.99 1.78
N CYS A 3 -3.52 -2.01 1.67
CA CYS A 3 -4.87 -1.93 2.27
C CYS A 3 -4.83 -1.84 3.81
N LEU A 4 -3.89 -2.54 4.46
CA LEU A 4 -3.71 -2.46 5.91
C LEU A 4 -3.24 -1.06 6.33
N SER A 5 -2.34 -0.44 5.57
CA SER A 5 -1.93 0.95 5.79
C SER A 5 -3.13 1.90 5.65
N ASN A 6 -3.97 1.73 4.62
CA ASN A 6 -5.16 2.56 4.49
C ASN A 6 -6.12 2.39 5.69
N TRP A 7 -6.40 1.16 6.13
CA TRP A 7 -7.24 0.94 7.32
C TRP A 7 -6.61 1.48 8.61
N TYR A 8 -5.29 1.42 8.74
CA TYR A 8 -4.57 2.01 9.86
C TYR A 8 -4.70 3.54 9.87
N LEU A 9 -4.61 4.18 8.69
CA LEU A 9 -4.84 5.61 8.53
C LEU A 9 -6.28 5.98 8.88
N GLU A 10 -7.26 5.27 8.33
CA GLU A 10 -8.69 5.48 8.61
C GLU A 10 -8.99 5.34 10.12
N ALA A 11 -8.35 4.38 10.81
CA ALA A 11 -8.50 4.23 12.25
C ALA A 11 -7.88 5.39 13.05
N ALA A 12 -6.72 5.90 12.62
CA ALA A 12 -6.10 7.09 13.22
C ALA A 12 -6.99 8.33 13.05
N GLU A 13 -7.52 8.54 11.84
CA GLU A 13 -8.48 9.61 11.54
C GLU A 13 -9.74 9.49 12.41
N ALA A 14 -10.32 8.29 12.54
CA ALA A 14 -11.51 8.04 13.36
C ALA A 14 -11.28 8.28 14.86
N THR A 15 -10.04 8.19 15.33
CA THR A 15 -9.65 8.45 16.72
C THR A 15 -9.06 9.84 16.93
N GLY A 16 -9.05 10.69 15.89
CA GLY A 16 -8.53 12.05 15.95
C GLY A 16 -7.00 12.13 16.08
N VAL A 17 -6.29 11.04 15.77
CA VAL A 17 -4.84 11.00 15.75
C VAL A 17 -4.36 11.46 14.38
N PRO A 18 -3.62 12.59 14.28
CA PRO A 18 -3.05 13.01 13.02
C PRO A 18 -2.01 11.98 12.57
N LEU A 19 -2.22 11.43 11.38
CA LEU A 19 -1.32 10.48 10.76
C LEU A 19 -1.32 10.72 9.27
N THR A 20 -0.15 10.72 8.65
CA THR A 20 -0.01 10.81 7.20
C THR A 20 -0.02 9.43 6.56
N LYS A 21 -0.28 9.38 5.26
CA LYS A 21 -0.24 8.14 4.48
C LYS A 21 1.13 7.48 4.48
N ASP A 22 2.20 8.26 4.50
CA ASP A 22 3.57 7.74 4.49
C ASP A 22 3.94 7.17 5.86
N GLU A 23 3.58 7.84 6.96
CA GLU A 23 3.74 7.31 8.32
C GLU A 23 2.93 6.03 8.54
N SER A 24 1.70 5.98 8.03
CA SER A 24 0.88 4.76 8.05
C SER A 24 1.53 3.60 7.30
N ARG A 25 2.14 3.87 6.15
CA ARG A 25 2.88 2.86 5.39
C ARG A 25 4.13 2.45 6.13
N GLU A 26 4.90 3.38 6.67
CA GLU A 26 6.11 3.08 7.45
C GLU A 26 5.78 2.19 8.66
N ALA A 27 4.69 2.44 9.37
CA ALA A 27 4.23 1.61 10.49
C ALA A 27 3.94 0.15 10.07
N VAL A 28 3.40 -0.07 8.86
CA VAL A 28 3.05 -1.42 8.35
C VAL A 28 4.24 -2.10 7.66
N TYR A 29 5.10 -1.35 6.99
CA TYR A 29 6.23 -1.86 6.21
C TYR A 29 7.53 -1.95 7.02
N GLY A 30 7.61 -1.27 8.18
CA GLY A 30 8.77 -1.25 9.08
C GLY A 30 9.93 -0.37 8.59
N MET A 31 9.72 0.38 7.51
CA MET A 31 10.66 1.33 6.89
C MET A 31 9.90 2.22 5.89
N PRO A 32 10.48 3.34 5.42
CA PRO A 32 9.86 4.16 4.38
C PRO A 32 9.47 3.33 3.15
N TYR A 33 8.26 3.58 2.64
CA TYR A 33 7.70 2.79 1.53
C TYR A 33 8.60 2.78 0.29
N ASP A 34 9.23 3.92 -0.01
CA ASP A 34 10.13 4.03 -1.15
C ASP A 34 11.39 3.17 -0.99
N GLU A 35 11.92 3.09 0.23
CA GLU A 35 13.07 2.21 0.55
C GLU A 35 12.67 0.73 0.44
N TRP A 36 11.51 0.37 0.98
CA TRP A 36 10.98 -1.00 0.85
C TRP A 36 10.76 -1.38 -0.62
N LYS A 37 10.21 -0.47 -1.42
CA LYS A 37 9.97 -0.67 -2.84
C LYS A 37 11.28 -0.92 -3.60
N GLN A 38 12.32 -0.13 -3.33
CA GLN A 38 13.63 -0.32 -3.95
C GLN A 38 14.29 -1.65 -3.55
N LYS A 39 14.15 -2.07 -2.30
CA LYS A 39 14.80 -3.29 -1.78
C LYS A 39 14.07 -4.58 -2.15
N TYR A 40 12.74 -4.56 -2.21
CA TYR A 40 11.94 -5.79 -2.21
C TYR A 40 10.86 -5.87 -3.30
N GLN A 41 10.46 -4.75 -3.91
CA GLN A 41 9.36 -4.77 -4.87
C GLN A 41 9.87 -5.05 -6.29
N ASN A 42 9.54 -6.24 -6.79
CA ASN A 42 9.77 -6.59 -8.19
C ASN A 42 8.62 -6.11 -9.06
N GLU A 43 8.91 -5.85 -10.34
CA GLU A 43 7.86 -5.59 -11.33
C GLU A 43 6.96 -6.81 -11.49
N ALA A 44 5.65 -6.55 -11.63
CA ALA A 44 4.71 -7.60 -11.96
C ALA A 44 4.99 -8.14 -13.37
N SER A 45 4.91 -9.45 -13.53
CA SER A 45 5.04 -10.10 -14.83
C SER A 45 3.89 -9.69 -15.77
N ALA A 46 4.08 -9.91 -17.08
CA ALA A 46 3.03 -9.65 -18.07
C ALA A 46 1.72 -10.39 -17.74
N ASP A 47 1.82 -11.66 -17.33
CA ASP A 47 0.65 -12.48 -16.96
C ASP A 47 -0.04 -11.94 -15.71
N GLN A 48 0.73 -11.49 -14.70
CA GLN A 48 0.16 -10.88 -13.50
C GLN A 48 -0.57 -9.56 -13.82
N LYS A 49 0.01 -8.74 -14.72
CA LYS A 49 -0.62 -7.49 -15.20
C LYS A 49 -1.92 -7.80 -15.97
N ALA A 50 -1.91 -8.79 -16.86
CA ALA A 50 -3.08 -9.19 -17.63
C ALA A 50 -4.20 -9.77 -16.75
N ALA A 51 -3.84 -10.63 -15.79
CA ALA A 51 -4.79 -11.20 -14.83
C ALA A 51 -5.42 -10.11 -13.95
N PHE A 52 -4.64 -9.13 -13.51
CA PHE A 52 -5.14 -7.99 -12.75
C PHE A 52 -6.11 -7.13 -13.57
N ALA A 53 -5.79 -6.82 -14.83
CA ALA A 53 -6.68 -6.08 -15.72
C ALA A 53 -8.01 -6.82 -15.96
N LYS A 54 -7.97 -8.15 -16.10
CA LYS A 54 -9.17 -8.97 -16.25
C LYS A 54 -10.04 -9.00 -14.99
N SER A 55 -9.45 -8.96 -13.80
CA SER A 55 -10.18 -8.98 -12.53
C SER A 55 -10.72 -7.60 -12.10
N HIS A 56 -10.31 -6.52 -12.77
CA HIS A 56 -10.78 -5.15 -12.53
C HIS A 56 -11.31 -4.49 -13.83
N PRO A 57 -12.31 -5.08 -14.52
CA PRO A 57 -12.85 -4.50 -15.74
C PRO A 57 -13.68 -3.25 -15.40
N GLY A 58 -13.10 -2.06 -15.53
CA GLY A 58 -13.83 -0.79 -15.39
C GLY A 58 -13.28 0.20 -14.36
N HIS A 59 -12.06 0.00 -13.86
CA HIS A 59 -11.30 1.05 -13.17
C HIS A 59 -10.38 1.81 -14.13
#